data_AF-A0A4R9VSM6-F1
#
_entry.id   AF-A0A4R9VSM6-F1
#
_cell.length_a   1.000
_cell.length_b   1.000
_cell.length_c   1.000
_cell.angle_alpha   90.00
_cell.angle_beta   90.00
_cell.angle_gamma   90.00
#
_symmetry.space_group_name_H-M   'P 1'
#
loop_
_entity.id
_entity.type
_entity.pdbx_description
1 polymer ?
#
loop_
_entity_poly.entity_id
_entity_poly.type
_entity_poly.pdbx_seq_one_letter_code
_entity_poly.pdbx_strand_id
1 'polypeptide(L)'
;MKHQTLEELHGVAEVEESFPAMTRRERLEHWAMLLERNPERCLAAFPGTEYMTLGVREKAQSLGSAISIAFADPMLCAQGLK
;
A
#
# COMPACT_ATOMS: atom_id res chain seq x y z
N MET A 1 -19.53 -3.28 -26.29
CA MET A 1 -19.45 -3.42 -24.83
C MET A 1 -20.54 -4.39 -24.38
N LYS A 2 -20.21 -5.49 -23.69
CA LYS A 2 -21.23 -6.39 -23.11
C LYS A 2 -21.68 -5.79 -21.77
N HIS A 3 -22.98 -5.63 -21.59
CA HIS A 3 -23.56 -5.24 -20.30
C HIS A 3 -23.85 -6.52 -19.52
N GLN A 4 -23.35 -6.61 -18.30
CA GLN A 4 -23.63 -7.69 -17.35
C GLN A 4 -24.38 -7.10 -16.16
N THR A 5 -25.28 -7.87 -15.57
CA THR A 5 -26.01 -7.44 -14.37
C THR A 5 -25.11 -7.54 -13.14
N LEU A 6 -25.46 -6.81 -12.08
CA LEU A 6 -24.71 -6.83 -10.82
C LEU A 6 -24.66 -8.24 -10.21
N GLU A 7 -25.71 -9.04 -10.41
CA GLU A 7 -25.79 -10.45 -10.02
C GLU A 7 -24.84 -11.35 -10.82
N GLU A 8 -24.69 -11.11 -12.13
CA GLU A 8 -23.72 -11.83 -12.97
C GLU A 8 -22.27 -11.50 -12.56
N LEU A 9 -22.02 -10.25 -12.13
CA LEU A 9 -20.71 -9.82 -11.64
C LEU A 9 -20.36 -10.46 -10.29
N HIS A 10 -21.32 -10.60 -9.37
CA HIS A 10 -21.07 -11.26 -8.09
C HIS A 10 -20.72 -12.75 -8.23
N GLY A 11 -21.21 -13.44 -9.26
CA GLY A 11 -20.86 -14.85 -9.51
C GLY A 11 -19.46 -15.07 -10.08
N VAL A 12 -18.82 -14.02 -10.60
CA VAL A 12 -17.50 -14.07 -11.25
C VAL A 12 -16.42 -13.34 -10.44
N ALA A 13 -16.81 -12.38 -9.60
CA ALA A 13 -15.89 -11.61 -8.79
C ALA A 13 -15.44 -12.41 -7.55
N GLU A 14 -14.15 -12.73 -7.47
CA GLU A 14 -13.52 -12.99 -6.18
C GLU A 14 -13.52 -11.68 -5.39
N VAL A 15 -14.43 -11.58 -4.42
CA VAL A 15 -14.38 -10.52 -3.43
C VAL A 15 -13.33 -10.93 -2.42
N GLU A 16 -12.15 -10.33 -2.47
CA GLU A 16 -11.12 -10.49 -1.43
C GLU A 16 -11.75 -10.21 -0.06
N GLU A 17 -11.45 -11.07 0.91
CA GLU A 17 -11.92 -10.90 2.28
C GLU A 17 -11.57 -9.50 2.79
N SER A 18 -12.56 -8.79 3.33
CA SER A 18 -12.31 -7.48 3.93
C SER A 18 -11.29 -7.63 5.05
N PHE A 19 -10.12 -7.00 4.93
CA PHE A 19 -9.15 -6.99 6.01
C PHE A 19 -9.78 -6.40 7.27
N PRO A 20 -9.53 -6.98 8.46
CA PRO A 20 -10.07 -6.44 9.70
C PRO A 20 -9.62 -4.99 9.89
N ALA A 21 -10.50 -4.16 10.42
CA ALA A 21 -10.16 -2.78 10.74
C ALA A 21 -9.02 -2.75 11.76
N MET A 22 -7.98 -1.98 11.47
CA MET A 22 -6.82 -1.82 12.34
C MET A 22 -6.82 -0.45 12.99
N THR A 23 -6.50 -0.43 14.27
CA THR A 23 -6.08 0.80 14.96
C THR A 23 -4.78 1.33 14.36
N ARG A 24 -4.46 2.60 14.63
CA ARG A 24 -3.18 3.20 14.21
C ARG A 24 -1.98 2.38 14.71
N ARG A 25 -2.06 1.85 15.93
CA ARG A 25 -0.97 1.07 16.54
C ARG A 25 -0.77 -0.25 15.81
N GLU A 26 -1.82 -1.00 15.55
CA GLU A 26 -1.75 -2.28 14.83
C GLU A 26 -1.18 -2.12 13.42
N ARG A 27 -1.51 -1.03 12.71
CA ARG A 27 -0.88 -0.73 11.41
C ARG A 27 0.62 -0.51 11.50
N LEU A 28 1.08 0.21 12.54
CA LEU A 28 2.50 0.45 12.75
C LEU A 28 3.23 -0.83 13.16
N GLU A 29 2.63 -1.66 14.00
CA GLU A 29 3.16 -2.97 14.39
C GLU A 29 3.26 -3.91 13.19
N HIS A 30 2.21 -3.99 12.36
CA HIS A 30 2.26 -4.78 11.13
C HIS A 30 3.33 -4.27 10.17
N TRP A 31 3.43 -2.96 9.97
CA TRP A 31 4.48 -2.39 9.12
C TRP A 31 5.87 -2.65 9.68
N ALA A 32 6.08 -2.54 11.00
CA ALA A 32 7.35 -2.90 11.64
C ALA A 32 7.70 -4.37 11.38
N MET A 33 6.75 -5.30 11.54
CA MET A 33 6.97 -6.71 11.22
C MET A 33 7.38 -6.90 9.75
N LEU A 34 6.78 -6.17 8.80
CA LEU A 34 7.17 -6.26 7.38
C LEU A 34 8.63 -5.83 7.15
N LEU A 35 9.09 -4.80 7.85
CA LEU A 35 10.47 -4.32 7.75
C LEU A 35 11.44 -5.31 8.40
N GLU A 36 11.07 -5.89 9.53
CA GLU A 36 11.88 -6.85 10.29
C GLU A 36 12.03 -8.22 9.60
N ARG A 37 11.13 -8.58 8.67
CA ARG A 37 11.24 -9.84 7.89
C ARG A 37 12.55 -9.97 7.12
N ASN A 38 13.20 -8.86 6.76
CA ASN A 38 14.49 -8.88 6.09
C ASN A 38 15.37 -7.74 6.60
N PRO A 39 16.03 -7.91 7.75
CA PRO A 39 16.76 -6.84 8.43
C PRO A 39 18.00 -6.39 7.65
N GLU A 40 18.58 -7.27 6.81
CA GLU A 40 19.75 -6.99 5.99
C GLU A 40 19.41 -6.21 4.70
N ARG A 41 18.13 -5.99 4.41
CA ARG A 41 17.71 -5.26 3.23
C ARG A 41 18.06 -3.78 3.38
N CYS A 42 18.94 -3.29 2.50
CA CYS A 42 19.16 -1.86 2.34
C CYS A 42 17.87 -1.17 1.87
N LEU A 43 17.40 -0.18 2.63
CA LEU A 43 16.24 0.63 2.28
C LEU A 43 16.69 1.97 1.68
N ALA A 44 16.03 2.37 0.59
CA ALA A 44 16.26 3.66 -0.01
C ALA A 44 15.76 4.78 0.91
N ALA A 45 16.57 5.83 1.06
CA ALA A 45 16.16 7.05 1.74
C ALA A 45 15.08 7.78 0.91
N PHE A 46 14.26 8.56 1.60
CA PHE A 46 13.32 9.45 0.92
C PHE A 46 14.07 10.66 0.36
N PRO A 47 13.84 11.01 -0.92
CA PRO A 47 14.31 12.30 -1.40
C PRO A 47 13.56 13.40 -0.64
N GLY A 48 14.26 14.46 -0.27
CA GLY A 48 13.61 15.66 0.30
C GLY A 48 12.61 16.21 -0.71
N THR A 49 11.32 16.16 -0.38
CA THR A 49 10.24 16.60 -1.27
C THR A 49 9.78 18.03 -0.99
N GLU A 50 10.26 18.64 0.10
CA GLU A 50 9.87 19.95 0.60
C GLU A 50 10.07 21.08 -0.42
N TYR A 51 11.05 20.95 -1.31
CA TYR A 51 11.35 21.93 -2.37
C TYR A 51 10.89 21.47 -3.76
N MET A 52 10.27 20.29 -3.88
CA MET A 52 9.75 19.79 -5.15
C MET A 52 8.43 20.48 -5.51
N THR A 53 8.28 20.83 -6.79
CA THR A 53 6.98 21.24 -7.34
C THR A 53 6.02 20.04 -7.33
N LEU A 54 4.71 20.32 -7.35
CA LEU A 54 3.68 19.27 -7.26
C LEU A 54 3.88 18.16 -8.30
N GLY A 55 4.07 18.53 -9.58
CA GLY A 55 4.25 17.55 -10.66
C GLY A 55 5.57 16.77 -10.61
N VAL A 56 6.59 17.28 -9.91
CA VAL A 56 7.83 16.54 -9.64
C VAL A 56 7.62 15.59 -8.45
N ARG A 57 6.96 16.06 -7.40
CA ARG A 57 6.67 15.28 -6.19
C ARG A 57 5.80 14.06 -6.49
N GLU A 58 4.78 14.20 -7.33
CA GLU A 58 3.92 13.09 -7.76
C GLU A 58 4.70 11.96 -8.46
N LYS A 59 5.84 12.31 -9.09
CA LYS A 59 6.71 11.36 -9.79
C LYS A 59 7.87 10.88 -8.93
N ALA A 60 8.07 11.44 -7.73
CA ALA A 60 9.19 11.16 -6.85
C ALA A 60 8.98 9.88 -6.01
N GLN A 61 8.48 8.82 -6.63
CA GLN A 61 8.30 7.54 -5.98
C GLN A 61 9.67 6.93 -5.62
N SER A 62 9.89 6.66 -4.33
CA SER A 62 11.12 6.01 -3.85
C SER A 62 10.92 4.49 -3.79
N LEU A 63 11.30 3.80 -4.86
CA LEU A 63 11.33 2.34 -4.88
C LEU A 63 12.37 1.80 -3.88
N GLY A 64 12.04 0.69 -3.23
CA GLY A 64 12.93 0.07 -2.23
C GLY A 64 13.01 0.86 -0.90
N SER A 65 12.17 1.87 -0.71
CA SER A 65 12.02 2.57 0.56
C SER A 65 11.08 1.84 1.53
N ALA A 66 11.08 2.23 2.79
CA ALA A 66 10.16 1.69 3.80
C ALA A 66 8.67 1.89 3.41
N ILE A 67 8.31 3.02 2.77
CA ILE A 67 6.93 3.26 2.35
C ILE A 67 6.55 2.37 1.17
N SER A 68 7.50 2.05 0.28
CA SER A 68 7.23 1.14 -0.83
C SER A 68 6.93 -0.27 -0.34
N ILE A 69 7.50 -0.68 0.80
CA ILE A 69 7.16 -1.96 1.46
C ILE A 69 5.75 -1.92 2.04
N ALA A 70 5.35 -0.80 2.68
CA ALA A 70 3.98 -0.65 3.17
C ALA A 70 2.96 -0.66 2.02
N PHE A 71 3.27 -0.01 0.91
CA PHE A 71 2.39 0.08 -0.26
C PHE A 71 2.27 -1.25 -1.02
N ALA A 72 3.26 -2.14 -0.89
CA ALA A 72 3.19 -3.48 -1.47
C ALA A 72 2.34 -4.45 -0.62
N ASP A 73 1.94 -4.06 0.60
CA ASP A 73 1.11 -4.88 1.48
C ASP A 73 -0.39 -4.55 1.25
N PRO A 74 -1.19 -5.51 0.75
CA PRO A 74 -2.60 -5.27 0.44
C PRO A 74 -3.43 -4.88 1.66
N MET A 75 -3.06 -5.39 2.84
CA MET A 75 -3.74 -5.09 4.09
C MET A 75 -3.54 -3.62 4.47
N LEU A 76 -2.31 -3.09 4.45
CA LEU A 76 -2.03 -1.68 4.71
C LEU A 76 -2.69 -0.76 3.68
N CYS A 77 -2.75 -1.16 2.40
CA CYS A 77 -3.48 -0.43 1.36
C CYS A 77 -4.99 -0.36 1.67
N ALA A 78 -5.61 -1.48 2.06
CA ALA A 78 -7.01 -1.52 2.44
C ALA A 78 -7.32 -0.66 3.68
N GLN A 79 -6.34 -0.47 4.58
CA GLN A 79 -6.47 0.43 5.73
C GLN A 79 -6.31 1.92 5.41
N GLY A 80 -6.18 2.29 4.13
CA GLY A 80 -6.16 3.69 3.67
C GLY A 80 -4.79 4.25 3.30
N LEU A 81 -3.77 3.39 3.14
CA LEU A 81 -2.53 3.79 2.49
C LEU A 81 -2.79 3.91 0.98
N LYS A 82 -2.86 5.16 0.47
CA LYS A 82 -3.09 5.48 -0.95
C LYS A 82 -1.97 6.36 -1.49
#